data_AF-A0A4P5XQS2-F1
#
_entry.id   AF-A0A4P5XQS2-F1
#
_cell.length_a   1.000
_cell.length_b   1.000
_cell.length_c   1.000
_cell.angle_alpha   90.00
_cell.angle_beta   90.00
_cell.angle_gamma   90.00
#
_symmetry.space_group_name_H-M   'P 1'
#
loop_
_entity.id
_entity.type
_entity.pdbx_description
1 polymer ?
#
loop_
_entity_poly.entity_id
_entity_poly.type
_entity_poly.pdbx_seq_one_letter_code
_entity_poly.pdbx_strand_id
1 'polypeptide(L)'
;MVLSFVVQKLAMSSIVQFQCPSCQAPLRLQNRALFVGRAFDCPDCHESLLIEADGLAGVTAKALRRASLKTGSNVSDLGITLQPPVSAWERLSRRPAALGWIVAALFAVILLIVVNPSGDRGHSESVLPVTPDSQSAGSASDNKSVTSQTDQEESKVAAEPAPTIPDSDATKVVAKLEIPPLPEPAVVVEPPRDDKSVPVVEKTPAEESKPAVPLTPAVLSPEAVEAKLRQKIARFDQSKPVPFVKVLDTVEELAGVPIVWDLERVDDEQLQKPVTLQLKQTTVGDILDTLLKQVGLERRTVDGRIELHPPVKKD
;
A
#
# COMPACT_ATOMS: atom_id res chain seq x y z
N MET A 1 -13.89 -31.97 6.05
CA MET A 1 -12.97 -31.86 4.91
C MET A 1 -12.74 -30.39 4.66
N VAL A 2 -11.67 -29.82 5.21
CA VAL A 2 -11.34 -28.40 5.09
C VAL A 2 -9.98 -28.35 4.40
N LEU A 3 -9.95 -27.87 3.15
CA LEU A 3 -8.72 -27.71 2.40
C LEU A 3 -7.93 -26.53 2.97
N SER A 4 -6.84 -26.82 3.67
CA SER A 4 -5.83 -25.86 4.07
C SER A 4 -5.04 -25.40 2.85
N PHE A 5 -5.36 -24.22 2.31
CA PHE A 5 -4.47 -23.52 1.38
C PHE A 5 -3.40 -22.77 2.19
N VAL A 6 -2.25 -23.41 2.35
CA VAL A 6 -1.04 -22.78 2.88
C VAL A 6 -0.47 -21.87 1.78
N VAL A 7 -0.80 -20.57 1.83
CA VAL A 7 -0.17 -19.56 0.98
C VAL A 7 1.21 -19.25 1.55
N GLN A 8 2.20 -20.04 1.12
CA GLN A 8 3.60 -19.91 1.51
C GLN A 8 4.24 -18.75 0.75
N LYS A 9 4.11 -17.53 1.28
CA LYS A 9 4.76 -16.32 0.72
C LYS A 9 6.14 -16.13 1.34
N LEU A 10 7.08 -16.96 0.91
CA LEU A 10 8.51 -16.65 1.01
C LEU A 10 8.80 -15.56 -0.04
N ALA A 11 8.99 -14.31 0.39
CA ALA A 11 9.62 -13.28 -0.44
C ALA A 11 11.14 -13.52 -0.56
N MET A 12 11.54 -14.79 -0.73
CA MET A 12 12.81 -15.09 -1.38
C MET A 12 12.59 -14.81 -2.86
N SER A 13 13.56 -14.20 -3.52
CA SER A 13 13.64 -14.09 -4.98
C SER A 13 13.62 -15.49 -5.61
N SER A 14 12.41 -16.05 -5.69
CA SER A 14 12.10 -17.38 -6.19
C SER A 14 12.31 -17.34 -7.69
N ILE A 15 13.48 -17.81 -8.12
CA ILE A 15 13.78 -18.01 -9.53
C ILE A 15 13.03 -19.27 -9.95
N VAL A 16 11.94 -19.09 -10.69
CA VAL A 16 11.21 -20.22 -11.26
C VAL A 16 11.82 -20.56 -12.61
N GLN A 17 12.18 -21.83 -12.80
CA GLN A 17 12.69 -22.35 -14.07
C GLN A 17 11.59 -23.17 -14.75
N PHE A 18 11.37 -22.93 -16.05
CA PHE A 18 10.41 -23.66 -16.87
C PHE A 18 10.93 -23.73 -18.31
N GLN A 19 10.39 -24.62 -19.14
CA GLN A 19 10.80 -24.73 -20.53
C GLN A 19 9.82 -24.00 -21.45
N CYS A 20 10.35 -23.32 -22.47
CA CYS A 20 9.53 -22.73 -23.52
C CYS A 20 8.72 -23.82 -24.24
N PRO A 21 7.38 -23.72 -24.35
CA PRO A 21 6.57 -24.73 -25.02
C PRO A 21 6.83 -24.83 -26.54
N SER A 22 7.40 -23.80 -27.16
CA SER A 22 7.66 -23.76 -28.60
C SER A 22 9.01 -24.35 -28.99
N CYS A 23 10.08 -24.04 -28.25
CA CYS A 23 11.46 -24.46 -28.58
C CYS A 23 12.16 -25.29 -27.50
N GLN A 24 11.52 -25.54 -26.36
CA GLN A 24 12.06 -26.26 -25.20
C GLN A 24 13.27 -25.59 -24.52
N ALA A 25 13.62 -24.35 -24.88
CA ALA A 25 14.68 -23.62 -24.21
C ALA A 25 14.36 -23.36 -22.72
N PRO A 26 15.33 -23.53 -21.79
CA PRO A 26 15.12 -23.32 -20.37
C PRO A 26 15.06 -21.82 -20.04
N LEU A 27 13.91 -21.36 -19.56
CA LEU A 27 13.65 -19.98 -19.18
C LEU A 27 13.67 -19.81 -17.66
N ARG A 28 14.13 -18.66 -17.19
CA ARG A 28 14.19 -18.30 -15.76
C ARG A 28 13.46 -16.99 -15.52
N LEU A 29 12.49 -17.00 -14.61
CA LEU A 29 11.76 -15.81 -14.18
C LEU A 29 12.22 -15.40 -12.79
N GLN A 30 12.70 -14.16 -12.67
CA GLN A 30 12.88 -13.50 -11.38
C GLN A 30 11.56 -12.81 -11.02
N ASN A 31 11.03 -13.07 -9.81
CA ASN A 31 9.75 -12.54 -9.33
C ASN A 31 8.51 -12.99 -10.11
N ARG A 32 7.99 -14.19 -9.78
CA ARG A 32 6.73 -14.75 -10.30
C ARG A 32 5.59 -13.73 -10.36
N ALA A 33 5.43 -12.92 -9.32
CA ALA A 33 4.33 -11.96 -9.19
C ALA A 33 4.28 -10.88 -10.29
N LEU A 34 5.42 -10.51 -10.87
CA LEU A 34 5.47 -9.43 -11.88
C LEU A 34 5.08 -9.88 -13.29
N PHE A 35 5.16 -11.19 -13.56
CA PHE A 35 5.03 -11.72 -14.91
C PHE A 35 3.73 -12.49 -15.15
N VAL A 36 3.02 -12.89 -14.09
CA VAL A 36 1.68 -13.49 -14.24
C VAL A 36 0.75 -12.50 -14.94
N GLY A 37 0.11 -12.95 -16.03
CA GLY A 37 -0.79 -12.15 -16.86
C GLY A 37 -0.10 -11.22 -17.87
N ARG A 38 1.23 -11.27 -18.00
CA ARG A 38 1.97 -10.52 -19.03
C ARG A 38 2.47 -11.44 -20.14
N ALA A 39 2.47 -10.92 -21.37
CA ALA A 39 3.10 -11.57 -22.51
C ALA A 39 4.57 -11.12 -22.63
N PHE A 40 5.46 -12.05 -22.96
CA PHE A 40 6.87 -11.75 -23.26
C PHE A 40 7.38 -12.67 -24.38
N ASP A 41 8.37 -12.23 -25.14
CA ASP A 41 8.93 -13.02 -26.24
C ASP A 41 10.08 -13.90 -25.75
N CYS A 42 10.08 -15.17 -26.16
CA CYS A 42 11.18 -16.08 -25.87
C CYS A 42 12.47 -15.61 -26.55
N PRO A 43 13.62 -15.50 -25.85
CA PRO A 43 14.87 -15.03 -26.45
C PRO A 43 15.46 -15.98 -27.49
N ASP A 44 15.13 -17.27 -27.43
CA ASP A 44 15.67 -18.28 -28.34
C ASP A 44 14.84 -18.43 -29.63
N CYS A 45 13.51 -18.35 -29.55
CA CYS A 45 12.62 -18.59 -30.70
C CYS A 45 11.71 -17.40 -31.07
N HIS A 46 11.75 -16.31 -30.31
CA HIS A 46 10.93 -15.09 -30.52
C HIS A 46 9.41 -15.29 -30.53
N GLU A 47 8.90 -16.43 -30.04
CA GLU A 47 7.47 -16.66 -29.90
C GLU A 47 6.95 -15.97 -28.62
N SER A 48 5.80 -15.31 -28.71
CA SER A 48 5.17 -14.63 -27.57
C SER A 48 4.51 -15.64 -26.63
N LEU A 49 4.90 -15.62 -25.35
CA LEU A 49 4.40 -16.51 -24.31
C LEU A 49 3.60 -15.72 -23.28
N LEU A 50 2.44 -16.25 -22.86
CA LEU A 50 1.65 -15.73 -21.75
C LEU A 50 1.88 -16.59 -20.50
N ILE A 51 2.21 -15.96 -19.38
CA ILE A 51 2.44 -16.67 -18.12
C ILE A 51 1.13 -16.69 -17.31
N GLU A 52 0.62 -17.89 -17.06
CA GLU A 52 -0.54 -18.13 -16.21
C GLU A 52 -0.06 -18.74 -14.88
N ALA A 53 -0.68 -18.32 -13.77
CA ALA A 53 -0.40 -18.90 -12.46
C ALA A 53 -1.09 -20.26 -12.35
N ASP A 54 -0.31 -21.34 -12.42
CA ASP A 54 -0.82 -22.70 -12.31
C ASP A 54 -0.78 -23.18 -10.85
N GLY A 55 -1.66 -22.58 -10.04
CA GLY A 55 -1.90 -22.94 -8.64
C GLY A 55 -0.63 -23.27 -7.83
N LEU A 56 -0.66 -24.45 -7.20
CA LEU A 56 0.41 -25.00 -6.35
C LEU A 56 1.64 -25.49 -7.13
N ALA A 57 1.51 -25.76 -8.44
CA ALA A 57 2.55 -26.40 -9.25
C ALA A 57 3.55 -25.41 -9.86
N GLY A 58 3.26 -24.10 -9.85
CA GLY A 58 4.18 -23.06 -10.30
C GLY A 58 3.58 -22.13 -11.36
N VAL A 59 4.37 -21.77 -12.36
CA VAL A 59 3.92 -20.94 -13.50
C VAL A 59 4.01 -21.78 -14.76
N THR A 60 2.94 -21.77 -15.55
CA THR A 60 2.92 -22.38 -16.88
C THR A 60 2.95 -21.30 -17.93
N ALA A 61 3.79 -21.51 -18.96
CA ALA A 61 3.84 -20.63 -20.11
C ALA A 61 3.00 -21.23 -21.22
N LYS A 62 2.02 -20.46 -21.70
CA LYS A 62 1.19 -20.82 -22.85
C LYS A 62 1.67 -20.04 -24.05
N ALA A 63 1.98 -20.74 -25.15
CA ALA A 63 2.28 -20.08 -26.41
C ALA A 63 1.05 -19.31 -26.87
N LEU A 64 1.16 -17.98 -26.95
CA LEU A 64 0.13 -17.16 -27.54
C LEU A 64 0.34 -17.26 -29.05
N ARG A 65 -0.15 -18.37 -29.65
CA ARG A 65 -0.18 -18.48 -31.11
C ARG A 65 -0.89 -17.24 -31.60
N ARG A 66 -0.16 -16.33 -32.24
CA ARG A 66 -0.78 -15.27 -33.04
C ARG A 66 -1.73 -16.03 -33.94
N ALA A 67 -3.03 -15.89 -33.69
CA ALA A 67 -4.03 -16.44 -34.58
C ALA A 67 -3.62 -15.88 -35.93
N SER A 68 -3.09 -16.76 -36.78
CA SER A 68 -2.55 -16.42 -38.07
C SER A 68 -3.77 -16.08 -38.91
N LEU A 69 -4.28 -14.87 -38.67
CA LEU A 69 -5.16 -14.16 -39.56
C LEU A 69 -4.32 -14.02 -40.81
N LYS A 70 -4.56 -14.97 -41.70
CA LYS A 70 -4.07 -15.08 -43.06
C LYS A 70 -4.63 -13.90 -43.85
N THR A 71 -4.24 -12.69 -43.47
CA THR A 71 -4.58 -11.45 -44.14
C THR A 71 -3.29 -11.03 -44.81
N GLY A 72 -3.15 -11.43 -46.07
CA GLY A 72 -2.11 -10.90 -46.94
C GLY A 72 -2.30 -9.40 -47.04
N SER A 73 -1.42 -8.66 -46.36
CA SER A 73 -1.25 -7.23 -46.60
C SER A 73 0.18 -6.89 -46.25
N ASN A 74 0.95 -6.59 -47.29
CA ASN A 74 2.23 -5.92 -47.19
C ASN A 74 1.99 -4.54 -46.56
N VAL A 75 2.07 -4.45 -45.24
CA VAL A 75 2.29 -3.17 -44.56
C VAL A 75 3.32 -3.44 -43.49
N SER A 76 4.58 -3.23 -43.86
CA SER A 76 5.60 -2.83 -42.90
C SER A 76 5.04 -1.67 -42.09
N ASP A 77 5.33 -1.68 -40.80
CA ASP A 77 5.32 -0.50 -39.94
C ASP A 77 3.95 -0.09 -39.38
N LEU A 78 3.65 -0.61 -38.19
CA LEU A 78 3.09 0.12 -37.04
C LEU A 78 3.04 -0.85 -35.85
N GLY A 79 4.11 -0.85 -35.07
CA GLY A 79 4.20 -1.60 -33.82
C GLY A 79 3.14 -1.15 -32.82
N ILE A 80 2.01 -1.86 -32.79
CA ILE A 80 1.06 -1.77 -31.68
C ILE A 80 1.35 -2.95 -30.76
N THR A 81 2.34 -2.75 -29.90
CA THR A 81 2.44 -3.50 -28.65
C THR A 81 1.11 -3.33 -27.91
N LEU A 82 0.38 -4.42 -27.69
CA LEU A 82 -0.72 -4.45 -26.72
C LEU A 82 -0.10 -4.19 -25.34
N GLN A 83 0.05 -2.92 -25.00
CA GLN A 83 0.34 -2.52 -23.63
C GLN A 83 -0.85 -2.93 -22.76
N PRO A 84 -0.61 -3.48 -21.56
CA PRO A 84 -1.67 -3.57 -20.55
C PRO A 84 -2.32 -2.19 -20.39
N PRO A 85 -3.60 -2.11 -19.98
CA PRO A 85 -4.28 -0.83 -19.79
C PRO A 85 -3.48 -0.01 -18.77
N VAL A 86 -2.60 0.84 -19.30
CA VAL A 86 -1.97 1.92 -18.55
C VAL A 86 -3.13 2.72 -17.99
N SER A 87 -3.21 2.77 -16.67
CA SER A 87 -4.28 3.46 -15.96
C SER A 87 -4.44 4.85 -16.58
N ALA A 88 -5.68 5.26 -16.84
CA ALA A 88 -5.97 6.54 -17.51
C ALA A 88 -5.26 7.74 -16.86
N TRP A 89 -4.93 7.60 -15.57
CA TRP A 89 -4.12 8.51 -14.77
C TRP A 89 -2.71 8.77 -15.29
N GLU A 90 -2.02 7.77 -15.83
CA GLU A 90 -0.63 7.91 -16.28
C GLU A 90 -0.52 8.58 -17.66
N ARG A 91 -1.60 8.53 -18.46
CA ARG A 91 -1.73 9.35 -19.68
C ARG A 91 -2.07 10.80 -19.38
N LEU A 92 -2.81 11.06 -18.30
CA LEU A 92 -3.23 12.41 -17.92
C LEU A 92 -2.07 13.23 -17.33
N SER A 93 -1.15 12.60 -16.60
CA SER A 93 -0.02 13.27 -15.96
C SER A 93 1.09 13.73 -16.93
N ARG A 94 1.19 13.14 -18.13
CA ARG A 94 2.21 13.51 -19.13
C ARG A 94 1.83 14.68 -20.04
N ARG A 95 0.63 15.25 -19.91
CA ARG A 95 0.18 16.41 -20.69
C ARG A 95 -0.12 17.58 -19.76
N PRO A 96 0.87 18.39 -19.37
CA PRO A 96 0.67 19.52 -18.45
C PRO A 96 -0.39 20.51 -18.96
N ALA A 97 -0.54 20.65 -20.28
CA ALA A 97 -1.59 21.45 -20.88
C ALA A 97 -3.02 20.93 -20.58
N ALA A 98 -3.23 19.60 -20.56
CA ALA A 98 -4.55 19.01 -20.31
C ALA A 98 -4.99 19.19 -18.85
N LEU A 99 -4.06 19.07 -17.89
CA LEU A 99 -4.32 19.38 -16.48
C LEU A 99 -4.73 20.85 -16.30
N GLY A 100 -4.10 21.78 -17.03
CA GLY A 100 -4.48 23.19 -17.03
C GLY A 100 -5.93 23.43 -17.45
N TRP A 101 -6.39 22.76 -18.51
CA TRP A 101 -7.79 22.87 -18.97
C TRP A 101 -8.80 22.31 -17.97
N ILE A 102 -8.48 21.20 -17.29
CA ILE A 102 -9.37 20.60 -16.29
C ILE A 102 -9.52 21.53 -15.09
N VAL A 103 -8.41 22.08 -14.57
CA VAL A 103 -8.44 23.03 -13.45
C VAL A 103 -9.19 24.31 -13.83
N ALA A 104 -8.97 24.83 -15.04
CA ALA A 104 -9.68 26.00 -15.55
C ALA A 104 -11.20 25.76 -15.69
N ALA A 105 -11.61 24.60 -16.20
CA ALA A 105 -13.02 24.23 -16.30
C ALA A 105 -13.68 24.11 -14.91
N LEU A 106 -12.99 23.50 -13.95
CA LEU A 106 -13.46 23.36 -12.57
C LEU A 106 -13.62 24.72 -11.90
N PHE A 107 -12.65 25.62 -12.10
CA PHE A 107 -12.71 26.99 -11.59
C PHE A 107 -13.84 27.81 -12.23
N ALA A 108 -14.08 27.64 -13.53
CA ALA A 108 -15.18 28.28 -14.24
C ALA A 108 -16.56 27.83 -13.71
N VAL A 109 -16.73 26.54 -13.41
CA VAL A 109 -17.96 26.02 -12.80
C VAL A 109 -18.19 26.62 -11.41
N ILE A 110 -17.14 26.69 -10.58
CA ILE A 110 -17.23 27.31 -9.25
C ILE A 110 -17.61 28.79 -9.36
N LEU A 111 -16.99 29.54 -10.28
CA LEU A 111 -17.35 30.93 -10.54
C LEU A 111 -18.79 31.07 -11.03
N LEU A 112 -19.28 30.15 -11.87
CA LEU A 112 -20.65 30.17 -12.36
C LEU A 112 -21.67 29.98 -11.22
N ILE A 113 -21.37 29.10 -10.25
CA ILE A 113 -22.20 28.89 -9.06
C ILE A 113 -22.18 30.13 -8.15
N VAL A 114 -21.01 30.75 -7.95
CA VAL A 114 -20.87 31.94 -7.09
C VAL A 114 -21.50 33.19 -7.71
N VAL A 115 -21.45 33.34 -9.04
CA VAL A 115 -21.97 34.52 -9.75
C VAL A 115 -23.48 34.40 -10.01
N ASN A 116 -24.03 33.18 -10.10
CA ASN A 116 -25.47 32.93 -10.20
C ASN A 116 -26.01 32.17 -8.96
N PRO A 117 -26.06 32.78 -7.76
CA PRO A 117 -26.68 32.16 -6.59
C PRO A 117 -28.22 32.06 -6.66
N SER A 118 -28.83 32.36 -7.81
CA SER A 118 -30.28 32.56 -7.97
C SER A 118 -31.00 31.36 -8.58
N GLY A 119 -30.73 30.15 -8.07
CA GLY A 119 -31.21 28.90 -8.69
C GLY A 119 -31.94 27.91 -7.80
N ASP A 120 -32.13 28.16 -6.50
CA ASP A 120 -32.85 27.23 -5.61
C ASP A 120 -34.06 27.89 -4.95
N ARG A 121 -35.02 28.28 -5.81
CA ARG A 121 -36.39 28.58 -5.41
C ARG A 121 -37.33 27.98 -6.44
N GLY A 122 -37.87 26.81 -6.14
CA GLY A 122 -39.12 26.37 -6.75
C GLY A 122 -39.23 24.89 -7.11
N HIS A 123 -39.06 23.98 -6.15
CA HIS A 123 -39.90 22.77 -6.18
C HIS A 123 -41.18 23.07 -5.41
N SER A 124 -42.15 23.61 -6.14
CA SER A 124 -43.53 23.76 -5.70
C SER A 124 -44.14 22.39 -5.40
N GLU A 125 -44.43 22.23 -4.12
CA GLU A 125 -45.46 21.39 -3.53
C GLU A 125 -46.77 21.53 -4.32
N SER A 126 -47.13 20.50 -5.10
CA SER A 126 -48.46 20.37 -5.69
C SER A 126 -49.32 19.52 -4.76
N VAL A 127 -49.97 20.19 -3.83
CA VAL A 127 -51.06 19.67 -3.01
C VAL A 127 -52.24 19.29 -3.91
N LEU A 128 -52.69 18.03 -3.83
CA LEU A 128 -54.08 17.66 -4.17
C LEU A 128 -54.81 17.25 -2.89
N PRO A 129 -56.05 17.70 -2.67
CA PRO A 129 -56.82 17.42 -1.46
C PRO A 129 -57.78 16.24 -1.68
N VAL A 130 -57.71 15.18 -0.87
CA VAL A 130 -58.86 14.28 -0.65
C VAL A 130 -58.88 13.79 0.81
N THR A 131 -60.08 13.97 1.35
CA THR A 131 -60.75 13.70 2.64
C THR A 131 -60.61 12.30 3.28
N PRO A 132 -61.07 12.15 4.55
CA PRO A 132 -60.64 11.15 5.53
C PRO A 132 -61.51 9.88 5.51
N ASP A 133 -60.99 8.77 6.08
CA ASP A 133 -61.75 7.92 7.02
C ASP A 133 -60.95 6.74 7.60
N SER A 134 -61.37 6.35 8.81
CA SER A 134 -61.30 5.01 9.43
C SER A 134 -60.00 4.48 10.07
N GLN A 135 -59.94 4.66 11.39
CA GLN A 135 -59.91 3.62 12.43
C GLN A 135 -59.20 2.28 12.15
N SER A 136 -58.28 1.90 13.05
CA SER A 136 -58.33 0.69 13.92
C SER A 136 -56.94 0.46 14.52
N ALA A 137 -56.69 0.88 15.75
CA ALA A 137 -56.79 0.08 16.99
C ALA A 137 -55.70 -1.00 17.14
N GLY A 138 -54.95 -0.90 18.25
CA GLY A 138 -54.41 -2.06 18.96
C GLY A 138 -52.89 -2.28 18.87
N SER A 139 -52.14 -1.79 19.86
CA SER A 139 -51.77 -2.62 21.01
C SER A 139 -50.45 -2.16 21.65
N ALA A 140 -50.53 -2.10 22.99
CA ALA A 140 -49.49 -1.71 23.91
C ALA A 140 -48.36 -2.76 24.03
N SER A 141 -47.16 -2.30 24.37
CA SER A 141 -46.38 -2.92 25.44
C SER A 141 -45.36 -1.96 26.02
N ASP A 142 -45.60 -1.66 27.29
CA ASP A 142 -44.73 -1.09 28.30
C ASP A 142 -43.40 -1.84 28.48
N ASN A 143 -42.33 -1.09 28.77
CA ASN A 143 -41.48 -1.28 29.95
C ASN A 143 -40.47 -0.11 30.04
N LYS A 144 -40.68 0.84 30.95
CA LYS A 144 -40.10 0.89 32.31
C LYS A 144 -38.59 1.19 32.28
N SER A 145 -38.21 2.46 32.28
CA SER A 145 -37.88 3.26 33.48
C SER A 145 -36.71 2.71 34.31
N VAL A 146 -35.52 3.32 34.14
CA VAL A 146 -34.57 3.56 35.24
C VAL A 146 -33.96 4.95 35.05
N THR A 147 -34.30 5.80 36.01
CA THR A 147 -33.83 7.17 36.26
C THR A 147 -32.52 7.16 37.05
N SER A 148 -31.60 8.07 36.70
CA SER A 148 -30.57 8.69 37.56
C SER A 148 -30.04 9.88 36.74
N GLN A 149 -30.44 11.15 36.90
CA GLN A 149 -30.29 12.06 38.04
C GLN A 149 -28.88 12.02 38.66
N THR A 150 -28.03 12.96 38.25
CA THR A 150 -27.04 13.64 39.12
C THR A 150 -26.70 14.99 38.50
N ASP A 151 -27.32 16.01 39.09
CA ASP A 151 -26.80 17.33 39.44
C ASP A 151 -26.04 18.17 38.40
N GLN A 152 -26.84 19.08 37.89
CA GLN A 152 -26.57 20.41 37.41
C GLN A 152 -25.96 21.27 38.53
N GLU A 153 -24.67 21.60 38.44
CA GLU A 153 -24.09 22.72 39.19
C GLU A 153 -23.87 23.91 38.24
N GLU A 154 -24.64 24.95 38.53
CA GLU A 154 -24.67 26.26 37.92
C GLU A 154 -23.36 27.01 38.23
N SER A 155 -22.52 27.23 37.21
CA SER A 155 -21.41 28.19 37.31
C SER A 155 -21.51 29.24 36.21
N LYS A 156 -22.16 30.33 36.61
CA LYS A 156 -22.16 31.65 35.98
C LYS A 156 -20.78 32.27 36.18
N VAL A 157 -19.92 32.26 35.15
CA VAL A 157 -18.68 33.04 35.15
C VAL A 157 -18.54 33.79 33.83
N ALA A 158 -18.60 35.11 34.00
CA ALA A 158 -17.93 36.20 33.29
C ALA A 158 -17.55 36.03 31.81
N ALA A 159 -18.08 36.97 31.02
CA ALA A 159 -17.59 37.33 29.71
C ALA A 159 -16.07 37.56 29.71
N GLU A 160 -15.36 36.71 28.97
CA GLU A 160 -13.94 36.87 28.65
C GLU A 160 -13.83 37.62 27.30
N PRO A 161 -13.00 38.68 27.21
CA PRO A 161 -12.94 39.55 26.04
C PRO A 161 -12.30 38.86 24.84
N ALA A 162 -12.78 39.22 23.66
CA ALA A 162 -12.27 38.78 22.36
C ALA A 162 -10.73 38.90 22.27
N PRO A 163 -10.03 37.88 21.71
CA PRO A 163 -8.62 38.00 21.42
C PRO A 163 -8.44 39.05 20.32
N THR A 164 -7.91 40.20 20.71
CA THR A 164 -7.44 41.21 19.78
C THR A 164 -6.21 40.63 19.09
N ILE A 165 -6.33 40.38 17.78
CA ILE A 165 -5.23 39.96 16.93
C ILE A 165 -4.27 41.16 16.85
N PRO A 166 -3.03 41.07 17.35
CA PRO A 166 -2.05 42.11 17.08
C PRO A 166 -1.64 42.00 15.60
N ASP A 167 -1.90 43.06 14.84
CA ASP A 167 -1.23 43.39 13.59
C ASP A 167 0.28 43.23 13.78
N SER A 168 0.81 42.09 13.34
CA SER A 168 2.25 41.86 13.28
C SER A 168 2.76 42.41 11.96
N ASP A 169 3.22 43.65 12.09
CA ASP A 169 4.08 44.40 11.20
C ASP A 169 5.06 43.49 10.42
N ALA A 170 5.01 43.64 9.10
CA ALA A 170 5.84 42.95 8.14
C ALA A 170 7.29 43.46 8.24
N THR A 171 8.03 43.02 9.27
CA THR A 171 9.47 43.22 9.32
C THR A 171 10.15 42.16 8.46
N LYS A 172 10.48 42.58 7.24
CA LYS A 172 11.35 41.91 6.27
C LYS A 172 12.74 41.68 6.88
N VAL A 173 12.90 40.62 7.66
CA VAL A 173 14.22 40.15 8.10
C VAL A 173 14.78 39.23 7.01
N VAL A 174 15.57 39.81 6.12
CA VAL A 174 16.46 39.07 5.22
C VAL A 174 17.52 38.41 6.09
N ALA A 175 17.21 37.21 6.60
CA ALA A 175 18.20 36.35 7.22
C ALA A 175 19.16 35.88 6.11
N LYS A 176 20.29 36.58 6.01
CA LYS A 176 21.47 36.16 5.27
C LYS A 176 21.90 34.80 5.85
N LEU A 177 21.52 33.72 5.17
CA LEU A 177 22.05 32.39 5.44
C LEU A 177 23.57 32.46 5.20
N GLU A 178 24.33 32.64 6.27
CA GLU A 178 25.75 32.31 6.27
C GLU A 178 25.84 30.80 6.09
N ILE A 179 26.17 30.40 4.87
CA ILE A 179 26.54 29.03 4.54
C ILE A 179 27.78 28.73 5.39
N PRO A 180 27.72 27.80 6.37
CA PRO A 180 28.91 27.39 7.08
C PRO A 180 29.92 26.86 6.06
N PRO A 181 31.22 27.22 6.19
CA PRO A 181 32.24 26.81 5.24
C PRO A 181 32.22 25.29 5.12
N LEU A 182 32.06 24.84 3.88
CA LEU A 182 32.15 23.45 3.49
C LEU A 182 33.48 22.91 4.06
N PRO A 183 33.47 21.85 4.89
CA PRO A 183 34.70 21.30 5.43
C PRO A 183 35.61 20.92 4.26
N GLU A 184 36.82 21.46 4.27
CA GLU A 184 37.85 21.13 3.29
C GLU A 184 37.99 19.61 3.20
N PRO A 185 38.14 19.05 1.98
CA PRO A 185 38.33 17.62 1.80
C PRO A 185 39.55 17.20 2.61
N ALA A 186 39.30 16.43 3.69
CA ALA A 186 40.35 15.82 4.47
C ALA A 186 41.25 15.05 3.50
N VAL A 187 42.51 15.46 3.46
CA VAL A 187 43.59 14.83 2.72
C VAL A 187 43.54 13.33 3.03
N VAL A 188 43.23 12.54 1.99
CA VAL A 188 43.34 11.09 2.03
C VAL A 188 44.82 10.78 2.20
N VAL A 189 45.24 10.61 3.45
CA VAL A 189 46.53 10.02 3.77
C VAL A 189 46.42 8.56 3.39
N GLU A 190 47.04 8.20 2.26
CA GLU A 190 47.26 6.81 1.88
C GLU A 190 47.92 6.08 3.05
N PRO A 191 47.35 4.96 3.53
CA PRO A 191 48.04 4.14 4.51
C PRO A 191 49.32 3.56 3.87
N PRO A 192 50.44 3.52 4.60
CA PRO A 192 51.67 2.93 4.11
C PRO A 192 51.41 1.47 3.74
N ARG A 193 51.72 1.12 2.50
CA ARG A 193 51.76 -0.27 2.02
C ARG A 193 52.93 -0.96 2.74
N ASP A 194 52.63 -1.56 3.89
CA ASP A 194 53.51 -2.53 4.53
C ASP A 194 53.48 -3.82 3.70
N ASP A 195 54.46 -3.91 2.81
CA ASP A 195 54.84 -5.09 2.03
C ASP A 195 55.41 -6.14 3.00
N LYS A 196 54.52 -6.81 3.74
CA LYS A 196 54.88 -7.94 4.59
C LYS A 196 54.44 -9.22 3.92
N SER A 197 55.40 -9.82 3.24
CA SER A 197 55.32 -11.14 2.61
C SER A 197 54.73 -12.16 3.59
N VAL A 198 53.50 -12.59 3.33
CA VAL A 198 52.85 -13.69 4.05
C VAL A 198 53.35 -15.01 3.44
N PRO A 199 53.79 -15.98 4.25
CA PRO A 199 54.32 -17.26 3.77
C PRO A 199 53.24 -18.08 3.06
N VAL A 200 53.68 -18.75 2.00
CA VAL A 200 52.96 -19.77 1.23
C VAL A 200 52.39 -20.82 2.19
N VAL A 201 51.08 -20.75 2.46
CA VAL A 201 50.36 -21.80 3.17
C VAL A 201 49.89 -22.85 2.17
N GLU A 202 50.40 -24.03 2.44
CA GLU A 202 50.17 -25.36 1.89
C GLU A 202 48.72 -25.63 1.48
N LYS A 203 48.58 -26.23 0.28
CA LYS A 203 47.32 -26.69 -0.31
C LYS A 203 46.68 -27.76 0.57
N THR A 204 45.74 -27.37 1.42
CA THR A 204 44.81 -28.32 2.06
C THR A 204 43.96 -28.98 0.96
N PRO A 205 43.89 -30.32 0.92
CA PRO A 205 43.09 -31.06 -0.06
C PRO A 205 41.63 -30.62 -0.05
N ALA A 206 41.08 -30.46 -1.25
CA ALA A 206 39.67 -30.20 -1.50
C ALA A 206 38.81 -31.28 -0.80
N GLU A 207 38.33 -30.94 0.40
CA GLU A 207 37.27 -31.67 1.05
C GLU A 207 36.01 -31.44 0.21
N GLU A 208 35.54 -32.52 -0.40
CA GLU A 208 34.37 -32.58 -1.25
C GLU A 208 33.15 -32.12 -0.45
N SER A 209 32.81 -30.84 -0.62
CA SER A 209 31.63 -30.19 -0.06
C SER A 209 30.38 -30.97 -0.45
N LYS A 210 29.96 -31.88 0.43
CA LYS A 210 28.61 -32.46 0.41
C LYS A 210 27.61 -31.32 0.23
N PRO A 211 26.64 -31.43 -0.70
CA PRO A 211 25.59 -30.42 -0.86
C PRO A 211 24.94 -30.17 0.51
N ALA A 212 25.12 -28.97 1.05
CA ALA A 212 24.47 -28.57 2.28
C ALA A 212 22.96 -28.72 2.06
N VAL A 213 22.36 -29.65 2.80
CA VAL A 213 20.91 -29.84 2.79
C VAL A 213 20.28 -28.47 3.10
N PRO A 214 19.36 -27.95 2.27
CA PRO A 214 18.74 -26.66 2.51
C PRO A 214 18.13 -26.67 3.90
N LEU A 215 18.71 -25.89 4.82
CA LEU A 215 18.16 -25.73 6.16
C LEU A 215 16.74 -25.20 5.99
N THR A 216 15.76 -26.03 6.32
CA THR A 216 14.36 -25.62 6.32
C THR A 216 14.26 -24.43 7.27
N PRO A 217 13.78 -23.25 6.82
CA PRO A 217 13.75 -22.06 7.66
C PRO A 217 12.93 -22.36 8.90
N ALA A 218 13.55 -22.18 10.07
CA ALA A 218 12.90 -22.43 11.34
C ALA A 218 11.67 -21.52 11.46
N VAL A 219 10.51 -22.14 11.68
CA VAL A 219 9.25 -21.41 11.94
C VAL A 219 9.44 -20.62 13.24
N LEU A 220 9.24 -19.30 13.18
CA LEU A 220 9.35 -18.43 14.34
C LEU A 220 8.21 -18.72 15.32
N SER A 221 8.53 -18.80 16.62
CA SER A 221 7.50 -18.92 17.66
C SER A 221 6.70 -17.61 17.79
N PRO A 222 5.45 -17.65 18.28
CA PRO A 222 4.64 -16.44 18.51
C PRO A 222 5.32 -15.44 19.46
N GLU A 223 6.05 -15.93 20.45
CA GLU A 223 6.81 -15.10 21.40
C GLU A 223 7.97 -14.37 20.71
N ALA A 224 8.63 -15.01 19.76
CA ALA A 224 9.69 -14.39 18.96
C ALA A 224 9.14 -13.26 18.08
N VAL A 225 7.95 -13.43 17.51
CA VAL A 225 7.25 -12.37 16.76
C VAL A 225 6.93 -11.18 17.66
N GLU A 226 6.39 -11.41 18.86
CA GLU A 226 6.06 -10.32 19.77
C GLU A 226 7.32 -9.59 20.28
N ALA A 227 8.43 -10.31 20.45
CA ALA A 227 9.73 -9.71 20.76
C ALA A 227 10.22 -8.76 19.64
N LYS A 228 10.01 -9.13 18.37
CA LYS A 228 10.32 -8.27 17.21
C LYS A 228 9.46 -7.01 17.18
N LEU A 229 8.16 -7.15 17.46
CA LEU A 229 7.24 -6.01 17.50
C LEU A 229 7.57 -5.01 18.63
N ARG A 230 8.18 -5.46 19.73
CA ARG A 230 8.65 -4.59 20.83
C ARG A 230 9.91 -3.79 20.51
N GLN A 231 10.49 -3.93 19.31
CA GLN A 231 11.64 -3.15 18.89
C GLN A 231 11.32 -1.65 18.93
N LYS A 232 12.12 -0.90 19.67
CA LYS A 232 11.94 0.54 19.86
C LYS A 232 12.44 1.32 18.64
N ILE A 233 11.67 2.32 18.25
CA ILE A 233 11.97 3.27 17.18
C ILE A 233 11.92 4.68 17.74
N ALA A 234 13.00 5.44 17.52
CA ALA A 234 13.11 6.80 18.05
C ALA A 234 12.02 7.73 17.51
N ARG A 235 11.71 7.62 16.21
CA ARG A 235 10.67 8.39 15.53
C ARG A 235 10.21 7.68 14.26
N PHE A 236 8.91 7.70 14.01
CA PHE A 236 8.29 7.31 12.75
C PHE A 236 7.47 8.48 12.22
N ASP A 237 7.75 8.94 11.00
CA ASP A 237 7.13 10.12 10.41
C ASP A 237 6.74 9.86 8.96
N GLN A 238 5.43 9.77 8.74
CA GLN A 238 4.76 9.63 7.46
C GLN A 238 3.80 10.81 7.29
N SER A 239 4.37 12.00 7.12
CA SER A 239 3.64 13.25 6.90
C SER A 239 2.87 13.30 5.58
N LYS A 240 3.37 12.62 4.53
CA LYS A 240 2.67 12.53 3.24
C LYS A 240 1.66 11.39 3.28
N PRO A 241 0.41 11.60 2.79
CA PRO A 241 -0.57 10.53 2.68
C PRO A 241 -0.05 9.42 1.77
N VAL A 242 0.04 8.21 2.30
CA VAL A 242 0.51 7.02 1.58
C VAL A 242 -0.52 5.91 1.73
N PRO A 243 -0.79 5.10 0.68
CA PRO A 243 -1.72 3.98 0.79
C PRO A 243 -1.33 3.03 1.92
N PHE A 244 -2.31 2.57 2.69
CA PHE A 244 -2.10 1.71 3.85
C PHE A 244 -1.23 0.48 3.55
N VAL A 245 -1.43 -0.19 2.41
CA VAL A 245 -0.60 -1.33 1.97
C VAL A 245 0.89 -0.97 1.88
N LYS A 246 1.23 0.22 1.39
CA LYS A 246 2.64 0.64 1.27
C LYS A 246 3.29 0.89 2.62
N VAL A 247 2.51 1.35 3.60
CA VAL A 247 3.01 1.50 4.96
C VAL A 247 3.16 0.13 5.63
N LEU A 248 2.25 -0.82 5.36
CA LEU A 248 2.39 -2.21 5.82
C LEU A 248 3.65 -2.88 5.28
N ASP A 249 3.98 -2.71 4.00
CA ASP A 249 5.23 -3.23 3.42
C ASP A 249 6.46 -2.75 4.23
N THR A 250 6.44 -1.48 4.65
CA THR A 250 7.51 -0.88 5.45
C THR A 250 7.55 -1.46 6.86
N VAL A 251 6.38 -1.67 7.48
CA VAL A 251 6.28 -2.25 8.83
C VAL A 251 6.71 -3.72 8.83
N GLU A 252 6.37 -4.48 7.79
CA GLU A 252 6.84 -5.86 7.58
C GLU A 252 8.37 -5.92 7.51
N GLU A 253 8.98 -5.01 6.74
CA GLU A 253 10.44 -4.90 6.64
C GLU A 253 11.09 -4.55 8.00
N LEU A 254 10.50 -3.60 8.74
CA LEU A 254 10.98 -3.20 10.07
C LEU A 254 10.84 -4.32 11.11
N ALA A 255 9.74 -5.08 11.07
CA ALA A 255 9.51 -6.20 11.97
C ALA A 255 10.38 -7.41 11.61
N GLY A 256 10.68 -7.60 10.32
CA GLY A 256 11.23 -8.85 9.79
C GLY A 256 10.27 -10.02 9.99
N VAL A 257 8.96 -9.76 10.04
CA VAL A 257 7.91 -10.77 10.24
C VAL A 257 6.87 -10.57 9.15
N PRO A 258 6.52 -11.62 8.39
CA PRO A 258 5.57 -11.50 7.29
C PRO A 258 4.17 -11.11 7.78
N ILE A 259 3.56 -10.16 7.09
CA ILE A 259 2.20 -9.69 7.34
C ILE A 259 1.30 -10.25 6.23
N VAL A 260 0.28 -11.00 6.60
CA VAL A 260 -0.65 -11.65 5.69
C VAL A 260 -2.06 -11.19 5.99
N TRP A 261 -2.88 -11.06 4.97
CA TRP A 261 -4.31 -10.76 5.12
C TRP A 261 -5.09 -11.56 4.08
N ASP A 262 -6.34 -11.84 4.41
CA ASP A 262 -7.27 -12.53 3.53
C ASP A 262 -8.05 -11.51 2.70
N LEU A 263 -7.89 -11.56 1.37
CA LEU A 263 -8.58 -10.67 0.43
C LEU A 263 -10.10 -10.86 0.45
N GLU A 264 -10.59 -12.00 0.93
CA GLU A 264 -12.03 -12.25 1.08
C GLU A 264 -12.61 -11.57 2.33
N ARG A 265 -11.77 -11.23 3.31
CA ARG A 265 -12.19 -10.67 4.61
C ARG A 265 -11.84 -9.20 4.78
N VAL A 266 -10.82 -8.74 4.07
CA VAL A 266 -10.32 -7.37 4.15
C VAL A 266 -10.58 -6.69 2.81
N ASP A 267 -11.39 -5.63 2.84
CA ASP A 267 -11.79 -4.92 1.64
C ASP A 267 -10.59 -4.18 1.00
N ASP A 268 -10.44 -4.25 -0.32
CA ASP A 268 -9.36 -3.56 -1.05
C ASP A 268 -9.43 -2.03 -0.86
N GLU A 269 -10.63 -1.49 -0.64
CA GLU A 269 -10.82 -0.07 -0.32
C GLU A 269 -10.15 0.32 1.01
N GLN A 270 -10.19 -0.54 2.03
CA GLN A 270 -9.49 -0.32 3.30
C GLN A 270 -7.97 -0.33 3.08
N LEU A 271 -7.50 -1.20 2.20
CA LEU A 271 -6.08 -1.36 1.86
C LEU A 271 -5.50 -0.18 1.07
N GLN A 272 -6.31 0.46 0.21
CA GLN A 272 -5.90 1.64 -0.56
C GLN A 272 -6.07 2.96 0.21
N LYS A 273 -6.68 2.93 1.40
CA LYS A 273 -6.94 4.14 2.20
C LYS A 273 -5.63 4.89 2.50
N PRO A 274 -5.54 6.20 2.20
CA PRO A 274 -4.35 6.97 2.51
C PRO A 274 -4.25 7.18 4.02
N VAL A 275 -3.09 6.87 4.58
CA VAL A 275 -2.79 7.04 6.01
C VAL A 275 -1.63 8.01 6.19
N THR A 276 -1.68 8.75 7.30
CA THR A 276 -0.58 9.60 7.78
C THR A 276 -0.34 9.28 9.25
N LEU A 277 0.93 9.30 9.65
CA LEU A 277 1.31 8.88 11.00
C LEU A 277 2.56 9.62 11.46
N GLN A 278 2.51 10.19 12.65
CA GLN A 278 3.70 10.77 13.29
C GLN A 278 3.75 10.29 14.73
N LEU A 279 4.75 9.47 15.03
CA LEU A 279 4.96 8.88 16.36
C LEU A 279 6.41 9.14 16.80
N LYS A 280 6.59 9.46 18.08
CA LYS A 280 7.90 9.62 18.73
C LYS A 280 8.03 8.55 19.81
N GLN A 281 9.23 8.00 19.98
CA GLN A 281 9.55 6.97 20.99
C GLN A 281 8.54 5.81 20.99
N THR A 282 8.35 5.21 19.81
CA THR A 282 7.33 4.19 19.59
C THR A 282 7.96 2.81 19.44
N THR A 283 7.15 1.77 19.28
CA THR A 283 7.61 0.43 18.90
C THR A 283 7.05 0.04 17.53
N VAL A 284 7.64 -0.95 16.88
CA VAL A 284 7.10 -1.49 15.61
C VAL A 284 5.65 -1.96 15.79
N GLY A 285 5.33 -2.60 16.92
CA GLY A 285 3.99 -3.01 17.29
C GLY A 285 3.04 -1.84 17.46
N ASP A 286 3.44 -0.78 18.15
CA ASP A 286 2.59 0.41 18.34
C ASP A 286 2.30 1.13 17.01
N ILE A 287 3.27 1.18 16.09
CA ILE A 287 3.07 1.70 14.73
C ILE A 287 1.99 0.87 14.03
N LEU A 288 2.14 -0.45 14.01
CA LEU A 288 1.20 -1.37 13.38
C LEU A 288 -0.21 -1.25 14.00
N ASP A 289 -0.32 -1.27 15.32
CA ASP A 289 -1.60 -1.18 16.03
C ASP A 289 -2.29 0.18 15.79
N THR A 290 -1.52 1.26 15.68
CA THR A 290 -2.08 2.59 15.35
C THR A 290 -2.58 2.64 13.91
N LEU A 291 -1.84 2.07 12.96
CA LEU A 291 -2.25 1.98 11.56
C LEU A 291 -3.52 1.16 11.40
N LEU A 292 -3.58 -0.02 12.04
CA LEU A 292 -4.74 -0.91 11.99
C LEU A 292 -5.99 -0.25 12.57
N LYS A 293 -5.87 0.54 13.64
CA LYS A 293 -6.99 1.34 14.18
C LYS A 293 -7.54 2.37 13.19
N GLN A 294 -6.71 3.00 12.35
CA GLN A 294 -7.17 4.01 11.37
C GLN A 294 -8.01 3.40 10.23
N VAL A 295 -7.77 2.12 9.91
CA VAL A 295 -8.51 1.37 8.88
C VAL A 295 -9.59 0.46 9.44
N GLY A 296 -9.67 0.31 10.77
CA GLY A 296 -10.63 -0.56 11.44
C GLY A 296 -10.31 -2.04 11.21
N LEU A 297 -9.05 -2.44 11.46
CA LEU A 297 -8.57 -3.81 11.44
C LEU A 297 -7.91 -4.16 12.77
N GLU A 298 -7.72 -5.45 13.01
CA GLU A 298 -6.99 -6.01 14.15
C GLU A 298 -5.91 -6.99 13.66
N ARG A 299 -4.88 -7.24 14.48
CA ARG A 299 -3.84 -8.24 14.20
C ARG A 299 -3.97 -9.46 15.09
N ARG A 300 -3.57 -10.62 14.57
CA ARG A 300 -3.35 -11.85 15.33
C ARG A 300 -2.05 -12.51 14.90
N THR A 301 -1.25 -12.98 15.85
CA THR A 301 -0.03 -13.74 15.57
C THR A 301 -0.36 -15.22 15.42
N VAL A 302 -0.06 -15.80 14.26
CA VAL A 302 -0.34 -17.22 13.93
C VAL A 302 0.89 -17.79 13.23
N ASP A 303 1.41 -18.94 13.66
CA ASP A 303 2.53 -19.65 13.00
C ASP A 303 3.76 -18.79 12.62
N GLY A 304 4.15 -17.83 13.46
CA GLY A 304 5.30 -16.97 13.17
C GLY A 304 5.06 -15.88 12.12
N ARG A 305 3.80 -15.65 11.72
CA ARG A 305 3.36 -14.54 10.87
C ARG A 305 2.29 -13.71 11.57
N ILE A 306 2.05 -12.49 11.07
CA ILE A 306 1.01 -11.60 11.54
C ILE A 306 -0.15 -11.68 10.54
N GLU A 307 -1.33 -12.06 11.01
CA GLU A 307 -2.56 -12.11 10.21
C GLU A 307 -3.46 -10.93 10.56
N LEU A 308 -3.95 -10.21 9.54
CA LEU A 308 -4.88 -9.09 9.71
C LEU A 308 -6.33 -9.58 9.57
N HIS A 309 -7.20 -9.15 10.48
CA HIS A 309 -8.61 -9.52 10.51
C HIS A 309 -9.50 -8.30 10.79
N PRO A 310 -10.75 -8.28 10.31
CA PRO A 310 -11.72 -7.26 10.72
C PRO A 310 -12.04 -7.38 12.22
N PRO A 311 -12.38 -6.27 12.90
CA PRO A 311 -12.65 -6.25 14.33
C PRO A 311 -13.86 -7.11 14.64
N VAL A 312 -13.72 -7.97 15.66
CA VAL A 312 -14.83 -8.80 16.13
C VAL A 312 -15.86 -7.90 16.82
N LYS A 313 -17.05 -7.75 16.24
CA LYS A 313 -18.18 -7.09 16.92
C LYS A 313 -18.45 -7.84 18.22
N LYS A 314 -18.27 -7.18 19.35
CA LYS A 314 -18.74 -7.68 20.64
C LYS A 314 -20.23 -7.32 20.72
N ASP A 315 -21.06 -8.34 20.55
CA ASP A 315 -22.51 -8.26 20.80
C ASP A 315 -22.80 -8.14 22.30
#